data_AF-A0AAW0GCA7-F1
#
_entry.id   AF-A0AAW0GCA7-F1
#
_cell.length_a   1.000
_cell.length_b   1.000
_cell.length_c   1.000
_cell.angle_alpha   90.00
_cell.angle_beta   90.00
_cell.angle_gamma   90.00
#
_symmetry.space_group_name_H-M   'P 1'
#
loop_
_entity.id
_entity.type
_entity.pdbx_description
1 polymer ?
#
loop_
_entity_poly.entity_id
_entity_poly.type
_entity_poly.pdbx_seq_one_letter_code
_entity_poly.pdbx_strand_id
1 'polypeptide(L)'
;MSIYSTPTLDAFCEGCSTLFSSSGYSRHLATTTNPRCRTILDKADEYMPGVHDQEQPPSAPHFEGDLFGQDYSEQDFGQEPGGYQHPTDENHDNEIQDDEIQDDEIQDDHLDFDPNEPDWEPEVDRQYQGPPQRDEEHLPSESDNLQRTRAEQTENERNISQEPYKKLFPKSKGNPGAPMSSQKGNNEYQASQAQFEHTSAGNPYAPFTSRLDWEFARWAKLRGPGSTAINELLALDNMAEKLGLSYKNSAELNKIIDESLPGRPRFKREEIVVAGESFDIYFRDVIECVRALFGNPEFASYLVFAPEQHYSDPACRSEHRIYHEMHTGKWWWSTQIALKEKTPGATIIPIIISSDKTQLTLFRGKTAYPVYLTIGNIPKEIRKKPSRQAQILLGYLPTTRLKHITSPTSRRRALANLFHCGMKLMLDPLIEAGKHGLPMRGGDGVLRRCHPLFAAFVGDYPEQLLVTCTKVCPTCDIPHDELGSGDLGEPRDLQAILEALELVDGPPGEFFAACRDAGIKPIVHPFWEGFPYTNIFRAITPDILHQLYQGLIKHLVAWLTNSRAFGPIEVDARCRRMPPNHTT
;
A
#
# COMPACT_ATOMS: atom_id res chain seq x y z
N MET A 1 -37.00 41.94 -14.82
CA MET A 1 -35.80 42.76 -15.14
C MET A 1 -34.61 42.20 -14.37
N SER A 2 -33.44 42.16 -15.04
CA SER A 2 -32.12 41.60 -14.64
C SER A 2 -32.05 40.08 -14.49
N ILE A 3 -31.46 39.29 -15.40
CA ILE A 3 -30.12 39.30 -16.07
C ILE A 3 -29.01 38.94 -15.10
N TYR A 4 -28.45 37.73 -15.22
CA TYR A 4 -27.00 37.44 -15.34
C TYR A 4 -26.84 36.04 -15.94
N SER A 5 -26.67 35.98 -17.27
CA SER A 5 -26.11 34.82 -17.97
C SER A 5 -24.59 34.90 -17.87
N THR A 6 -23.96 33.81 -17.43
CA THR A 6 -22.51 33.61 -17.49
C THR A 6 -22.02 33.62 -18.94
N PRO A 7 -20.95 34.36 -19.30
CA PRO A 7 -20.42 34.34 -20.66
C PRO A 7 -19.64 33.05 -20.89
N THR A 8 -19.99 32.31 -21.93
CA THR A 8 -19.09 31.32 -22.54
C THR A 8 -17.91 32.08 -23.13
N LEU A 9 -16.68 31.74 -22.72
CA LEU A 9 -15.46 32.29 -23.32
C LEU A 9 -15.32 31.75 -24.74
N ASP A 10 -15.81 32.52 -25.70
CA ASP A 10 -15.63 32.27 -27.12
C ASP A 10 -14.31 32.93 -27.60
N ALA A 11 -13.48 32.18 -28.32
CA ALA A 11 -12.18 32.60 -28.82
C ALA A 11 -12.28 33.05 -30.29
N PHE A 12 -11.70 34.22 -30.59
CA PHE A 12 -11.78 34.86 -31.91
C PHE A 12 -10.51 34.61 -32.72
N CYS A 13 -10.66 34.21 -33.98
CA CYS A 13 -9.52 34.06 -34.90
C CYS A 13 -9.32 35.34 -35.68
N GLU A 14 -8.24 36.08 -35.44
CA GLU A 14 -7.95 37.30 -36.19
C GLU A 14 -7.68 37.03 -37.68
N GLY A 15 -7.20 35.83 -38.03
CA GLY A 15 -6.85 35.44 -39.39
C GLY A 15 -8.06 35.25 -40.32
N CYS A 16 -9.19 34.76 -39.79
CA CYS A 16 -10.44 34.58 -40.54
C CYS A 16 -11.64 35.34 -39.95
N SER A 17 -11.40 36.14 -38.92
CA SER A 17 -12.37 37.00 -38.24
C SER A 17 -13.64 36.28 -37.79
N THR A 18 -13.51 35.05 -37.30
CA THR A 18 -14.63 34.20 -36.87
C THR A 18 -14.49 33.83 -35.40
N LEU A 19 -15.62 33.81 -34.67
CA LEU A 19 -15.68 33.35 -33.28
C LEU A 19 -15.87 31.83 -33.23
N PHE A 20 -15.14 31.18 -32.34
CA PHE A 20 -15.21 29.75 -32.06
C PHE A 20 -15.40 29.54 -30.56
N SER A 21 -16.00 28.42 -30.16
CA SER A 21 -15.88 27.96 -28.77
C SER A 21 -14.42 27.63 -28.45
N SER A 22 -14.00 27.65 -27.17
CA SER A 22 -12.58 27.44 -26.82
C SER A 22 -12.00 26.11 -27.38
N SER A 23 -12.78 25.03 -27.39
CA SER A 23 -12.39 23.75 -27.99
C SER A 23 -12.48 23.73 -29.53
N GLY A 24 -13.35 24.55 -30.12
CA GLY A 24 -13.46 24.73 -31.56
C GLY A 24 -12.31 25.54 -32.16
N TYR A 25 -11.76 26.47 -31.38
CA TYR A 25 -10.66 27.36 -31.80
C TYR A 25 -9.36 26.61 -32.05
N SER A 26 -8.94 25.76 -31.10
CA SER A 26 -7.72 24.96 -31.24
C SER A 26 -7.82 23.97 -32.41
N ARG A 27 -9.01 23.37 -32.61
CA ARG A 27 -9.26 22.51 -33.77
C ARG A 27 -9.20 23.29 -35.08
N HIS A 28 -9.77 24.50 -35.11
CA HIS A 28 -9.70 25.38 -36.27
C HIS A 28 -8.25 25.72 -36.65
N LEU A 29 -7.41 26.14 -35.69
CA LEU A 29 -6.00 26.45 -35.97
C LEU A 29 -5.19 25.22 -36.42
N ALA A 30 -5.48 24.03 -35.88
CA ALA A 30 -4.79 22.80 -36.25
C ALA A 30 -5.13 22.29 -37.66
N THR A 31 -6.35 22.58 -38.16
CA THR A 31 -6.83 22.01 -39.44
C THR A 31 -7.01 23.05 -40.56
N THR A 32 -6.81 24.34 -40.28
CA THR A 32 -7.05 25.40 -41.26
C THR A 32 -6.00 25.42 -42.36
N THR A 33 -6.45 25.57 -43.61
CA THR A 33 -5.60 25.80 -44.78
C THR A 33 -5.40 27.29 -45.08
N ASN A 34 -6.04 28.18 -44.31
CA ASN A 34 -5.91 29.62 -44.50
C ASN A 34 -4.55 30.13 -43.97
N PRO A 35 -3.68 30.69 -44.83
CA PRO A 35 -2.33 31.12 -44.45
C PRO A 35 -2.30 32.16 -43.32
N ARG A 36 -3.33 33.01 -43.22
CA ARG A 36 -3.43 34.05 -42.18
C ARG A 36 -3.80 33.52 -40.80
N CYS A 37 -4.53 32.40 -40.74
CA CYS A 37 -4.81 31.73 -39.47
C CYS A 37 -3.59 30.91 -39.02
N ARG A 38 -2.84 30.34 -39.96
CA ARG A 38 -1.64 29.55 -39.68
C ARG A 38 -0.51 30.39 -39.09
N THR A 39 -0.37 31.63 -39.54
CA THR A 39 0.60 32.59 -38.97
C THR A 39 0.32 32.94 -37.50
N ILE A 40 -0.88 32.65 -36.98
CA ILE A 40 -1.20 32.82 -35.55
C ILE A 40 -0.61 31.66 -34.74
N LEU A 41 -0.63 30.43 -35.29
CA LEU A 41 0.01 29.26 -34.69
C LEU A 41 1.53 29.43 -34.69
N ASP A 42 2.10 29.86 -35.82
CA ASP A 42 3.56 30.07 -35.95
C ASP A 42 4.07 31.18 -35.00
N LYS A 43 3.25 32.20 -34.72
CA LYS A 43 3.57 33.24 -33.72
C LYS A 43 3.44 32.78 -32.27
N ALA A 44 2.66 31.74 -32.00
CA ALA A 44 2.53 31.16 -30.66
C ALA A 44 3.74 30.28 -30.30
N ASP A 45 4.35 29.63 -31.29
CA ASP A 45 5.53 28.78 -31.12
C ASP A 45 6.85 29.57 -30.98
N GLU A 46 6.89 30.86 -31.37
CA GLU A 46 8.09 31.72 -31.26
C GLU A 46 8.25 32.44 -29.90
N TYR A 47 7.33 32.27 -28.93
CA TYR A 47 7.34 33.02 -27.66
C TYR A 47 7.45 32.13 -26.42
N MET A 48 8.62 31.52 -26.21
CA MET A 48 9.03 31.04 -24.87
C MET A 48 10.50 31.40 -24.59
N PRO A 49 10.73 32.48 -23.82
CA PRO A 49 11.84 32.49 -22.87
C PRO A 49 11.44 33.00 -21.47
N GLY A 50 11.84 32.25 -20.43
CA GLY A 50 12.44 32.73 -19.19
C GLY A 50 11.69 33.66 -18.21
N VAL A 51 11.13 33.04 -17.16
CA VAL A 51 11.13 33.35 -15.69
C VAL A 51 10.73 34.71 -15.07
N HIS A 52 9.92 34.59 -13.99
CA HIS A 52 9.66 35.47 -12.81
C HIS A 52 8.69 36.67 -12.97
N ASP A 53 7.67 36.95 -12.13
CA ASP A 53 7.24 36.49 -10.80
C ASP A 53 5.71 36.71 -10.64
N GLN A 54 4.98 35.74 -10.07
CA GLN A 54 3.94 35.91 -9.02
C GLN A 54 3.29 34.56 -8.67
N GLU A 55 3.66 34.05 -7.49
CA GLU A 55 3.04 33.03 -6.63
C GLU A 55 1.98 32.08 -7.25
N GLN A 56 2.46 30.92 -7.72
CA GLN A 56 1.67 29.70 -7.92
C GLN A 56 1.90 28.69 -6.78
N PRO A 57 0.89 27.88 -6.42
CA PRO A 57 1.00 26.84 -5.40
C PRO A 57 2.01 25.77 -5.82
N PRO A 58 2.64 25.04 -4.87
CA PRO A 58 3.67 24.07 -5.20
C PRO A 58 3.15 23.02 -6.18
N SER A 59 3.81 22.94 -7.34
CA SER A 59 3.54 21.96 -8.39
C SER A 59 3.91 20.56 -7.91
N ALA A 60 3.03 19.59 -8.18
CA ALA A 60 3.31 18.17 -8.04
C ALA A 60 4.52 17.76 -8.92
N PRO A 61 5.32 16.76 -8.51
CA PRO A 61 6.43 16.28 -9.32
C PRO A 61 5.91 15.65 -10.62
N HIS A 62 6.15 16.33 -11.75
CA HIS A 62 5.94 15.78 -13.09
C HIS A 62 7.08 14.80 -13.39
N PHE A 63 6.73 13.54 -13.63
CA PHE A 63 7.60 12.55 -14.25
C PHE A 63 7.27 12.52 -15.75
N GLU A 64 8.24 12.79 -16.63
CA GLU A 64 8.13 12.64 -18.08
C GLU A 64 9.15 11.59 -18.56
N GLY A 65 8.67 10.49 -19.17
CA GLY A 65 9.51 9.55 -19.95
C GLY A 65 10.12 8.36 -19.19
N ASP A 66 11.00 7.61 -19.85
CA ASP A 66 12.18 7.09 -19.16
C ASP A 66 13.20 8.23 -19.19
N LEU A 67 13.85 8.54 -18.06
CA LEU A 67 14.68 9.76 -17.92
C LEU A 67 15.83 9.83 -18.94
N PHE A 68 16.13 8.72 -19.61
CA PHE A 68 17.27 8.61 -20.47
C PHE A 68 16.88 8.99 -21.90
N GLY A 69 15.74 8.54 -22.42
CA GLY A 69 15.31 8.70 -23.81
C GLY A 69 15.60 7.45 -24.65
N GLN A 70 15.18 7.47 -25.93
CA GLN A 70 15.34 6.33 -26.85
C GLN A 70 16.74 6.23 -27.50
N ASP A 71 17.68 7.11 -27.11
CA ASP A 71 18.95 7.34 -27.82
C ASP A 71 20.19 6.67 -27.16
N TYR A 72 20.01 5.55 -26.46
CA TYR A 72 21.14 4.77 -25.90
C TYR A 72 21.28 3.43 -26.61
N SER A 73 22.53 3.03 -26.80
CA SER A 73 22.93 1.73 -27.34
C SER A 73 23.25 0.74 -26.22
N GLU A 74 23.19 -0.56 -26.50
CA GLU A 74 23.61 -1.61 -25.55
C GLU A 74 25.05 -1.42 -25.02
N GLN A 75 25.89 -0.64 -25.72
CA GLN A 75 27.26 -0.32 -25.31
C GLN A 75 27.32 0.71 -24.18
N ASP A 76 26.28 1.53 -24.01
CA ASP A 76 26.15 2.49 -22.91
C ASP A 76 25.82 1.80 -21.58
N PHE A 77 25.51 0.49 -21.60
CA PHE A 77 25.08 -0.30 -20.44
C PHE A 77 26.14 -1.26 -19.89
N GLY A 78 27.35 -1.31 -20.47
CA GLY A 78 28.40 -2.23 -20.05
C GLY A 78 28.06 -3.69 -20.39
N GLN A 79 28.94 -4.37 -21.13
CA GLN A 79 28.70 -5.76 -21.57
C GLN A 79 28.45 -6.70 -20.39
N GLU A 80 27.30 -7.37 -20.38
CA GLU A 80 27.13 -8.64 -19.66
C GLU A 80 28.01 -9.70 -20.36
N PRO A 81 28.87 -10.42 -19.62
CA PRO A 81 29.66 -11.49 -20.24
C PRO A 81 28.79 -12.74 -20.40
N GLY A 82 28.30 -12.98 -21.63
CA GLY A 82 27.74 -14.29 -22.02
C GLY A 82 26.67 -14.27 -23.11
N GLY A 83 27.03 -13.93 -24.35
CA GLY A 83 26.13 -14.09 -25.50
C GLY A 83 26.30 -15.46 -26.17
N TYR A 84 25.20 -16.16 -26.50
CA TYR A 84 25.18 -17.23 -27.50
C TYR A 84 23.89 -17.24 -28.32
N GLN A 85 24.06 -17.51 -29.62
CA GLN A 85 23.11 -17.39 -30.72
C GLN A 85 22.13 -18.57 -30.83
N HIS A 86 20.92 -18.26 -31.34
CA HIS A 86 19.87 -19.19 -31.78
C HIS A 86 20.36 -20.30 -32.73
N PRO A 87 19.64 -21.44 -32.75
CA PRO A 87 19.03 -21.87 -34.02
C PRO A 87 17.56 -22.33 -33.89
N THR A 88 16.90 -22.25 -35.05
CA THR A 88 15.54 -22.62 -35.43
C THR A 88 15.27 -24.13 -35.40
N ASP A 89 14.04 -24.58 -35.11
CA ASP A 89 13.37 -25.55 -35.99
C ASP A 89 11.86 -25.73 -35.76
N GLU A 90 11.19 -26.03 -36.87
CA GLU A 90 9.76 -26.21 -37.09
C GLU A 90 9.29 -27.67 -36.83
N ASN A 91 7.98 -27.83 -36.54
CA ASN A 91 7.06 -28.93 -36.93
C ASN A 91 6.36 -29.76 -35.83
N HIS A 92 5.04 -29.52 -35.77
CA HIS A 92 3.88 -30.43 -35.82
C HIS A 92 3.70 -31.65 -34.89
N ASP A 93 2.61 -31.54 -34.11
CA ASP A 93 1.41 -32.39 -33.98
C ASP A 93 1.55 -33.91 -33.68
N ASN A 94 0.98 -34.34 -32.55
CA ASN A 94 -0.21 -35.21 -32.54
C ASN A 94 -0.86 -35.37 -31.15
N GLU A 95 -2.18 -35.37 -31.17
CA GLU A 95 -3.17 -35.51 -30.09
C GLU A 95 -3.18 -36.91 -29.45
N ILE A 96 -3.45 -36.99 -28.13
CA ILE A 96 -4.39 -37.96 -27.51
C ILE A 96 -5.06 -37.28 -26.31
N GLN A 97 -6.39 -37.18 -26.35
CA GLN A 97 -7.30 -36.85 -25.24
C GLN A 97 -7.39 -38.03 -24.27
N ASP A 98 -7.41 -37.75 -22.96
CA ASP A 98 -8.30 -38.45 -22.03
C ASP A 98 -8.61 -37.53 -20.84
N ASP A 99 -9.91 -37.43 -20.55
CA ASP A 99 -10.55 -36.51 -19.61
C ASP A 99 -10.22 -36.83 -18.14
N GLU A 100 -9.47 -35.96 -17.47
CA GLU A 100 -9.61 -35.72 -16.03
C GLU A 100 -9.63 -34.21 -15.78
N ILE A 101 -10.64 -33.77 -15.03
CA ILE A 101 -11.00 -32.39 -14.72
C ILE A 101 -9.76 -31.62 -14.21
N GLN A 102 -9.18 -30.78 -15.07
CA GLN A 102 -8.08 -29.87 -14.73
C GLN A 102 -8.62 -28.49 -14.38
N ASP A 103 -8.28 -28.04 -13.17
CA ASP A 103 -8.40 -26.67 -12.66
C ASP A 103 -7.44 -25.70 -13.38
N ASP A 104 -7.45 -25.69 -14.72
CA ASP A 104 -6.58 -24.82 -15.52
C ASP A 104 -7.38 -23.68 -16.14
N GLU A 105 -7.58 -22.62 -15.36
CA GLU A 105 -7.69 -21.24 -15.89
C GLU A 105 -7.53 -20.21 -14.74
N ILE A 106 -6.44 -20.33 -13.98
CA ILE A 106 -5.91 -19.22 -13.18
C ILE A 106 -4.42 -19.10 -13.51
N GLN A 107 -4.11 -18.45 -14.64
CA GLN A 107 -2.78 -17.89 -14.82
C GLN A 107 -2.61 -16.77 -13.81
N ASP A 108 -1.84 -17.06 -12.77
CA ASP A 108 -1.27 -16.10 -11.85
C ASP A 108 -0.51 -15.03 -12.64
N ASP A 109 -1.11 -13.85 -12.69
CA ASP A 109 -0.66 -12.64 -13.41
C ASP A 109 0.46 -11.92 -12.60
N HIS A 110 1.40 -12.72 -12.05
CA HIS A 110 2.67 -12.28 -11.49
C HIS A 110 3.64 -12.01 -12.65
N LEU A 111 4.46 -10.97 -12.47
CA LEU A 111 5.55 -10.53 -13.35
C LEU A 111 6.07 -11.66 -14.27
N ASP A 112 5.85 -11.51 -15.58
CA ASP A 112 6.24 -12.47 -16.63
C ASP A 112 7.61 -13.13 -16.33
N PHE A 113 7.56 -14.37 -15.83
CA PHE A 113 8.65 -15.34 -15.86
C PHE A 113 8.80 -15.77 -17.33
N ASP A 114 9.98 -15.58 -17.90
CA ASP A 114 10.26 -15.94 -19.29
C ASP A 114 10.31 -17.47 -19.39
N PRO A 115 9.48 -18.13 -20.22
CA PRO A 115 9.55 -19.57 -20.41
C PRO A 115 10.85 -20.06 -21.09
N ASN A 116 11.77 -19.16 -21.45
CA ASN A 116 13.12 -19.48 -21.92
C ASN A 116 14.21 -19.30 -20.84
N GLU A 117 13.86 -19.02 -19.57
CA GLU A 117 14.82 -19.21 -18.48
C GLU A 117 15.11 -20.71 -18.32
N PRO A 118 16.39 -21.13 -18.19
CA PRO A 118 16.71 -22.50 -17.84
C PRO A 118 16.05 -22.85 -16.49
N ASP A 119 15.43 -24.03 -16.42
CA ASP A 119 14.78 -24.59 -15.23
C ASP A 119 15.50 -24.18 -13.93
N TRP A 120 14.78 -23.53 -13.01
CA TRP A 120 15.32 -23.06 -11.72
C TRP A 120 15.61 -24.23 -10.75
N GLU A 121 15.31 -25.47 -11.12
CA GLU A 121 15.77 -26.66 -10.40
C GLU A 121 17.12 -27.13 -10.99
N PRO A 122 18.21 -27.17 -10.22
CA PRO A 122 19.44 -27.80 -10.69
C PRO A 122 19.19 -29.29 -10.97
N GLU A 123 19.81 -29.83 -12.03
CA GLU A 123 19.83 -31.28 -12.23
C GLU A 123 20.34 -31.97 -10.96
N VAL A 124 19.56 -32.93 -10.46
CA VAL A 124 19.94 -33.76 -9.31
C VAL A 124 21.31 -34.35 -9.60
N ASP A 125 22.30 -34.02 -8.77
CA ASP A 125 23.62 -34.63 -8.84
C ASP A 125 23.48 -36.15 -8.67
N ARG A 126 23.56 -36.88 -9.79
CA ARG A 126 23.48 -38.35 -9.80
C ARG A 126 24.73 -39.00 -9.19
N GLN A 127 25.71 -38.20 -8.77
CA GLN A 127 26.95 -38.66 -8.13
C GLN A 127 27.09 -38.25 -6.67
N TYR A 128 26.08 -37.63 -6.04
CA TYR A 128 26.11 -37.37 -4.60
C TYR A 128 26.11 -38.67 -3.79
N GLN A 129 27.31 -39.14 -3.43
CA GLN A 129 27.50 -40.12 -2.38
C GLN A 129 27.33 -39.35 -1.07
N GLY A 130 26.31 -39.71 -0.30
CA GLY A 130 25.89 -39.02 0.92
C GLY A 130 27.03 -38.67 1.91
N PRO A 131 26.73 -37.87 2.96
CA PRO A 131 27.75 -37.48 3.93
C PRO A 131 28.43 -38.72 4.53
N PRO A 132 29.74 -38.66 4.83
CA PRO A 132 30.43 -39.79 5.46
C PRO A 132 29.70 -40.16 6.75
N GLN A 133 29.54 -41.46 6.99
CA GLN A 133 28.88 -42.02 8.16
C GLN A 133 29.39 -41.30 9.42
N ARG A 134 28.49 -40.62 10.14
CA ARG A 134 28.79 -40.14 11.48
C ARG A 134 28.97 -41.36 12.37
N ASP A 135 30.06 -41.39 13.12
CA ASP A 135 30.28 -42.37 14.17
C ASP A 135 29.09 -42.36 15.14
N GLU A 136 28.38 -43.50 15.24
CA GLU A 136 27.20 -43.72 16.07
C GLU A 136 27.52 -43.84 17.58
N GLU A 137 28.57 -43.18 18.07
CA GLU A 137 29.00 -43.27 19.46
C GLU A 137 28.88 -41.93 20.22
N HIS A 138 27.75 -41.24 20.11
CA HIS A 138 27.17 -40.38 21.18
C HIS A 138 25.94 -39.60 20.65
N LEU A 139 24.84 -40.31 20.33
CA LEU A 139 23.54 -39.65 20.19
C LEU A 139 22.84 -39.62 21.56
N PRO A 140 22.45 -38.44 22.08
CA PRO A 140 21.55 -38.37 23.23
C PRO A 140 20.26 -39.12 22.90
N SER A 141 19.70 -39.87 23.86
CA SER A 141 18.49 -40.65 23.62
C SER A 141 17.35 -39.77 23.10
N GLU A 142 16.59 -40.25 22.11
CA GLU A 142 15.42 -39.55 21.56
C GLU A 142 14.40 -39.16 22.65
N SER A 143 14.38 -39.90 23.78
CA SER A 143 13.54 -39.59 24.95
C SER A 143 13.94 -38.27 25.63
N ASP A 144 15.23 -37.94 25.71
CA ASP A 144 15.73 -36.75 26.39
C ASP A 144 15.50 -35.49 25.56
N ASN A 145 15.62 -35.59 24.23
CA ASN A 145 15.29 -34.50 23.30
C ASN A 145 13.78 -34.23 23.24
N LEU A 146 12.94 -35.27 23.26
CA LEU A 146 11.48 -35.13 23.33
C LEU A 146 11.02 -34.57 24.68
N GLN A 147 11.68 -34.90 25.78
CA GLN A 147 11.36 -34.35 27.10
C GLN A 147 11.84 -32.90 27.26
N ARG A 148 13.02 -32.54 26.73
CA ARG A 148 13.50 -31.13 26.69
C ARG A 148 12.58 -30.25 25.85
N THR A 149 12.24 -30.65 24.64
CA THR A 149 11.32 -29.89 23.76
C THR A 149 9.93 -29.73 24.38
N ARG A 150 9.42 -30.75 25.10
CA ARG A 150 8.13 -30.67 25.78
C ARG A 150 8.16 -29.81 27.03
N ALA A 151 9.27 -29.82 27.78
CA ALA A 151 9.48 -28.92 28.91
C ALA A 151 9.60 -27.45 28.46
N GLU A 152 10.37 -27.19 27.40
CA GLU A 152 10.49 -25.88 26.76
C GLU A 152 9.16 -25.40 26.18
N GLN A 153 8.38 -26.28 25.54
CA GLN A 153 7.02 -25.97 25.09
C GLN A 153 6.10 -25.65 26.27
N THR A 154 6.13 -26.43 27.34
CA THR A 154 5.29 -26.18 28.53
C THR A 154 5.67 -24.88 29.23
N GLU A 155 6.97 -24.54 29.26
CA GLU A 155 7.46 -23.28 29.80
C GLU A 155 7.09 -22.09 28.90
N ASN A 156 7.21 -22.24 27.58
CA ASN A 156 6.74 -21.25 26.61
C ASN A 156 5.22 -21.03 26.69
N GLU A 157 4.41 -22.09 26.81
CA GLU A 157 2.96 -22.02 27.00
C GLU A 157 2.58 -21.33 28.33
N ARG A 158 3.32 -21.61 29.41
CA ARG A 158 3.16 -20.91 30.69
C ARG A 158 3.54 -19.44 30.59
N ASN A 159 4.61 -19.11 29.87
CA ASN A 159 5.05 -17.74 29.63
C ASN A 159 4.09 -16.95 28.73
N ILE A 160 3.44 -17.61 27.76
CA ILE A 160 2.37 -17.04 26.93
C ILE A 160 1.12 -16.71 27.77
N SER A 161 0.89 -17.47 28.85
CA SER A 161 -0.27 -17.31 29.74
C SER A 161 -0.08 -16.25 30.83
N GLN A 162 1.13 -15.72 31.03
CA GLN A 162 1.42 -14.68 32.02
C GLN A 162 1.31 -13.29 31.42
N GLU A 163 0.72 -12.34 32.16
CA GLU A 163 0.73 -10.95 31.73
C GLU A 163 2.19 -10.43 31.68
N PRO A 164 2.62 -9.84 30.56
CA PRO A 164 3.99 -9.36 30.44
C PRO A 164 4.24 -8.21 31.41
N TYR A 165 5.46 -8.14 31.95
CA TYR A 165 5.88 -6.98 32.71
C TYR A 165 6.02 -5.77 31.77
N LYS A 166 5.28 -4.69 32.06
CA LYS A 166 5.22 -3.49 31.21
C LYS A 166 6.06 -2.36 31.80
N LYS A 167 7.15 -2.02 31.13
CA LYS A 167 7.90 -0.79 31.36
C LYS A 167 7.35 0.32 30.46
N LEU A 168 6.71 1.29 31.10
CA LEU A 168 6.09 2.43 30.43
C LEU A 168 7.11 3.46 29.96
N PHE A 169 6.75 4.22 28.93
CA PHE A 169 7.56 5.35 28.48
C PHE A 169 7.76 6.39 29.61
N PRO A 170 8.99 6.89 29.85
CA PRO A 170 9.27 7.79 30.97
C PRO A 170 8.40 9.05 30.96
N LYS A 171 7.65 9.26 32.05
CA LYS A 171 6.82 10.44 32.26
C LYS A 171 7.70 11.65 32.61
N SER A 172 7.75 12.65 31.73
CA SER A 172 8.38 13.96 31.97
C SER A 172 7.52 15.07 31.38
N LYS A 173 7.99 16.33 31.39
CA LYS A 173 7.35 17.37 30.57
C LYS A 173 7.39 16.95 29.09
N GLY A 174 6.26 17.11 28.39
CA GLY A 174 6.13 16.75 26.97
C GLY A 174 5.97 15.25 26.68
N ASN A 175 5.06 14.57 27.39
CA ASN A 175 4.79 13.15 27.14
C ASN A 175 4.05 12.92 25.80
N PRO A 176 4.26 11.75 25.16
CA PRO A 176 3.42 11.33 24.04
C PRO A 176 1.95 11.30 24.45
N GLY A 177 1.06 11.74 23.56
CA GLY A 177 -0.38 11.84 23.83
C GLY A 177 -0.81 13.06 24.65
N ALA A 178 0.13 13.95 25.05
CA ALA A 178 -0.20 15.14 25.82
C ALA A 178 -1.03 16.16 25.01
N PRO A 179 -1.98 16.87 25.64
CA PRO A 179 -2.81 17.86 24.98
C PRO A 179 -2.02 19.12 24.60
N MET A 180 -2.30 19.70 23.43
CA MET A 180 -1.77 20.99 22.98
C MET A 180 -2.56 22.16 23.58
N SER A 181 -2.33 22.52 24.85
CA SER A 181 -3.03 23.62 25.57
C SER A 181 -4.58 23.51 25.59
N SER A 182 -5.24 24.30 26.45
CA SER A 182 -6.59 24.03 26.97
C SER A 182 -7.77 24.31 26.03
N GLN A 183 -7.63 24.20 24.71
CA GLN A 183 -8.78 24.28 23.81
C GLN A 183 -9.43 22.90 23.64
N LYS A 184 -10.24 22.52 24.63
CA LYS A 184 -11.32 21.55 24.39
C LYS A 184 -12.18 22.13 23.27
N GLY A 185 -12.23 21.43 22.16
CA GLY A 185 -13.01 21.78 21.00
C GLY A 185 -13.43 20.49 20.32
N ASN A 186 -14.47 20.58 19.52
CA ASN A 186 -15.10 19.39 18.97
C ASN A 186 -14.20 18.74 17.90
N ASN A 187 -14.02 17.42 17.93
CA ASN A 187 -13.55 16.68 16.75
C ASN A 187 -14.61 16.69 15.64
N GLU A 188 -14.30 16.25 14.42
CA GLU A 188 -15.26 16.30 13.29
C GLU A 188 -16.62 15.67 13.64
N TYR A 189 -16.61 14.56 14.37
CA TYR A 189 -17.82 13.89 14.82
C TYR A 189 -18.59 14.73 15.85
N GLN A 190 -17.93 15.23 16.89
CA GLN A 190 -18.51 16.12 17.89
C GLN A 190 -18.96 17.45 17.28
N ALA A 191 -18.30 17.91 16.21
CA ALA A 191 -18.64 19.13 15.50
C ALA A 191 -19.91 18.92 14.69
N SER A 192 -20.03 17.79 13.99
CA SER A 192 -21.28 17.38 13.36
C SER A 192 -22.40 17.19 14.40
N GLN A 193 -22.09 16.57 15.54
CA GLN A 193 -23.07 16.36 16.61
C GLN A 193 -23.53 17.69 17.19
N ALA A 194 -22.63 18.63 17.44
CA ALA A 194 -22.98 19.98 17.90
C ALA A 194 -23.80 20.76 16.85
N GLN A 195 -23.47 20.61 15.56
CA GLN A 195 -24.25 21.20 14.46
C GLN A 195 -25.68 20.66 14.44
N PHE A 196 -25.86 19.37 14.73
CA PHE A 196 -27.17 18.74 14.86
C PHE A 196 -27.89 19.09 16.16
N GLU A 197 -27.17 19.24 17.28
CA GLU A 197 -27.77 19.71 18.54
C GLU A 197 -28.30 21.15 18.40
N HIS A 198 -27.63 21.99 17.60
CA HIS A 198 -28.10 23.35 17.29
C HIS A 198 -29.28 23.39 16.31
N THR A 199 -29.35 22.47 15.34
CA THR A 199 -30.40 22.46 14.29
C THR A 199 -31.59 21.56 14.62
N SER A 200 -31.43 20.60 15.53
CA SER A 200 -32.40 19.55 15.88
C SER A 200 -32.24 19.14 17.35
N ALA A 201 -32.37 20.13 18.26
CA ALA A 201 -32.19 19.95 19.69
C ALA A 201 -32.96 18.73 20.24
N GLY A 202 -32.24 17.75 20.78
CA GLY A 202 -32.80 16.54 21.38
C GLY A 202 -33.12 15.39 20.42
N ASN A 203 -32.76 15.48 19.14
CA ASN A 203 -32.92 14.39 18.18
C ASN A 203 -31.61 13.58 18.02
N PRO A 204 -31.51 12.36 18.60
CA PRO A 204 -30.31 11.52 18.46
C PRO A 204 -30.16 10.90 17.06
N TYR A 205 -31.14 11.07 16.17
CA TYR A 205 -31.16 10.50 14.82
C TYR A 205 -30.85 11.55 13.73
N ALA A 206 -30.56 12.80 14.11
CA ALA A 206 -30.17 13.83 13.16
C ALA A 206 -28.98 13.36 12.29
N PRO A 207 -28.93 13.70 10.98
CA PRO A 207 -29.77 14.65 10.25
C PRO A 207 -31.19 14.16 9.93
N PHE A 208 -31.51 12.89 10.19
CA PHE A 208 -32.85 12.36 9.97
C PHE A 208 -33.81 12.89 11.02
N THR A 209 -35.05 13.12 10.62
CA THR A 209 -36.07 13.80 11.43
C THR A 209 -36.64 12.93 12.56
N SER A 210 -36.52 11.59 12.44
CA SER A 210 -37.04 10.65 13.41
C SER A 210 -36.25 9.34 13.44
N ARG A 211 -36.54 8.51 14.45
CA ARG A 211 -36.01 7.14 14.53
C ARG A 211 -36.37 6.31 13.30
N LEU A 212 -37.63 6.37 12.86
CA LEU A 212 -38.12 5.57 11.73
C LEU A 212 -37.47 6.02 10.41
N ASP A 213 -37.28 7.33 10.25
CA ASP A 213 -36.57 7.96 9.14
C ASP A 213 -35.13 7.41 9.02
N TRP A 214 -34.40 7.40 10.14
CA TRP A 214 -33.06 6.81 10.20
C TRP A 214 -33.04 5.27 10.03
N GLU A 215 -33.98 4.55 10.65
CA GLU A 215 -34.04 3.08 10.56
C GLU A 215 -34.30 2.61 9.12
N PHE A 216 -35.17 3.31 8.39
CA PHE A 216 -35.40 3.05 6.97
C PHE A 216 -34.13 3.33 6.15
N ALA A 217 -33.49 4.49 6.35
CA ALA A 217 -32.25 4.85 5.68
C ALA A 217 -31.15 3.79 5.90
N ARG A 218 -30.97 3.38 7.16
CA ARG A 218 -30.02 2.34 7.57
C ARG A 218 -30.34 0.99 6.93
N TRP A 219 -31.61 0.58 6.93
CA TRP A 219 -32.04 -0.66 6.27
C TRP A 219 -31.76 -0.61 4.78
N ALA A 220 -32.15 0.47 4.11
CA ALA A 220 -31.97 0.67 2.67
C ALA A 220 -30.49 0.61 2.25
N LYS A 221 -29.57 1.10 3.09
CA LYS A 221 -28.12 1.05 2.81
C LYS A 221 -27.43 -0.24 3.22
N LEU A 222 -27.84 -0.88 4.31
CA LEU A 222 -27.17 -2.09 4.80
C LEU A 222 -27.73 -3.39 4.20
N ARG A 223 -28.98 -3.41 3.75
CA ARG A 223 -29.62 -4.61 3.18
C ARG A 223 -29.59 -4.68 1.65
N GLY A 224 -29.09 -3.62 1.00
CA GLY A 224 -28.80 -3.62 -0.44
C GLY A 224 -29.96 -3.66 -1.44
N PRO A 225 -31.22 -3.23 -1.14
CA PRO A 225 -32.15 -3.00 -2.24
C PRO A 225 -31.57 -1.96 -3.21
N GLY A 226 -31.69 -2.21 -4.51
CA GLY A 226 -31.22 -1.28 -5.54
C GLY A 226 -31.95 0.06 -5.46
N SER A 227 -31.31 1.14 -5.91
CA SER A 227 -31.92 2.49 -5.92
C SER A 227 -33.29 2.51 -6.60
N THR A 228 -33.48 1.70 -7.66
CA THR A 228 -34.77 1.56 -8.35
C THR A 228 -35.84 0.96 -7.44
N ALA A 229 -35.54 -0.12 -6.72
CA ALA A 229 -36.49 -0.76 -5.81
C ALA A 229 -36.92 0.18 -4.66
N ILE A 230 -35.98 0.98 -4.14
CA ILE A 230 -36.28 2.01 -3.14
C ILE A 230 -37.20 3.08 -3.74
N ASN A 231 -36.89 3.56 -4.95
CA ASN A 231 -37.69 4.58 -5.61
C ASN A 231 -39.11 4.08 -5.91
N GLU A 232 -39.27 2.85 -6.37
CA GLU A 232 -40.58 2.23 -6.62
C GLU A 232 -41.39 2.10 -5.33
N LEU A 233 -40.78 1.63 -4.24
CA LEU A 233 -41.42 1.52 -2.93
C LEU A 233 -41.89 2.88 -2.41
N LEU A 234 -41.04 3.91 -2.50
CA LEU A 234 -41.37 5.26 -2.03
C LEU A 234 -42.38 5.99 -2.92
N ALA A 235 -42.51 5.58 -4.19
CA ALA A 235 -43.51 6.08 -5.13
C ALA A 235 -44.91 5.47 -4.94
N LEU A 236 -45.05 4.40 -4.15
CA LEU A 236 -46.37 3.88 -3.75
C LEU A 236 -47.14 4.94 -2.94
N ASP A 237 -48.47 4.89 -3.02
CA ASP A 237 -49.45 5.85 -2.45
C ASP A 237 -48.97 6.58 -1.18
N ASN A 238 -48.32 7.73 -1.38
CA ASN A 238 -47.72 8.61 -0.38
C ASN A 238 -46.91 7.88 0.71
N MET A 239 -46.17 6.82 0.33
CA MET A 239 -45.45 5.95 1.26
C MET A 239 -44.39 6.71 2.07
N ALA A 240 -43.63 7.60 1.43
CA ALA A 240 -42.63 8.44 2.11
C ALA A 240 -43.26 9.34 3.19
N GLU A 241 -44.42 9.92 2.91
CA GLU A 241 -45.16 10.77 3.85
C GLU A 241 -45.80 9.94 4.98
N LYS A 242 -46.38 8.78 4.65
CA LYS A 242 -46.96 7.83 5.63
C LYS A 242 -45.91 7.31 6.61
N LEU A 243 -44.67 7.13 6.16
CA LEU A 243 -43.54 6.71 6.98
C LEU A 243 -42.81 7.89 7.67
N GLY A 244 -43.16 9.13 7.33
CA GLY A 244 -42.52 10.33 7.89
C GLY A 244 -41.03 10.45 7.54
N LEU A 245 -40.66 10.08 6.31
CA LEU A 245 -39.27 10.13 5.84
C LEU A 245 -38.88 11.55 5.41
N SER A 246 -37.62 11.91 5.63
CA SER A 246 -37.04 13.21 5.21
C SER A 246 -36.68 13.27 3.72
N TYR A 247 -36.88 12.17 2.99
CA TYR A 247 -36.54 12.00 1.57
C TYR A 247 -37.64 11.22 0.84
N LYS A 248 -37.80 11.52 -0.45
CA LYS A 248 -38.82 10.90 -1.31
C LYS A 248 -38.29 9.82 -2.25
N ASN A 249 -36.97 9.74 -2.39
CA ASN A 249 -36.30 8.82 -3.30
C ASN A 249 -34.86 8.53 -2.81
N SER A 250 -34.22 7.55 -3.42
CA SER A 250 -32.84 7.15 -3.12
C SER A 250 -31.83 8.29 -3.33
N ALA A 251 -32.08 9.19 -4.29
CA ALA A 251 -31.18 10.32 -4.57
C ALA A 251 -31.21 11.37 -3.46
N GLU A 252 -32.39 11.73 -2.95
CA GLU A 252 -32.55 12.61 -1.79
C GLU A 252 -31.96 11.99 -0.52
N LEU A 253 -32.16 10.68 -0.30
CA LEU A 253 -31.50 9.96 0.80
C LEU A 253 -29.98 10.05 0.70
N ASN A 254 -29.41 9.79 -0.48
CA ASN A 254 -27.96 9.91 -0.69
C ASN A 254 -27.47 11.32 -0.45
N LYS A 255 -28.22 12.33 -0.90
CA LYS A 255 -27.88 13.73 -0.68
C LYS A 255 -27.77 14.07 0.81
N ILE A 256 -28.70 13.59 1.63
CA ILE A 256 -28.63 13.76 3.10
C ILE A 256 -27.37 13.11 3.65
N ILE A 257 -27.06 11.88 3.24
CA ILE A 257 -25.87 11.15 3.68
C ILE A 257 -24.58 11.89 3.26
N ASP A 258 -24.49 12.34 2.01
CA ASP A 258 -23.28 12.91 1.43
C ASP A 258 -23.01 14.35 1.88
N GLU A 259 -24.06 15.12 2.18
CA GLU A 259 -23.96 16.54 2.55
C GLU A 259 -24.06 16.78 4.06
N SER A 260 -24.83 15.98 4.78
CA SER A 260 -25.11 16.24 6.20
C SER A 260 -24.27 15.39 7.15
N LEU A 261 -23.97 14.13 6.83
CA LEU A 261 -23.14 13.29 7.70
C LEU A 261 -21.65 13.57 7.49
N PRO A 262 -20.80 13.40 8.54
CA PRO A 262 -19.36 13.49 8.36
C PRO A 262 -18.91 12.43 7.35
N GLY A 263 -18.47 12.90 6.18
CA GLY A 263 -18.04 12.05 5.09
C GLY A 263 -16.66 11.45 5.33
N ARG A 264 -16.36 10.36 4.61
CA ARG A 264 -14.98 9.90 4.47
C ARG A 264 -14.20 10.83 3.53
N PRO A 265 -12.86 10.89 3.64
CA PRO A 265 -12.03 11.63 2.70
C PRO A 265 -12.39 11.26 1.25
N ARG A 266 -12.56 12.28 0.41
CA ARG A 266 -13.02 12.11 -0.97
C ARG A 266 -11.86 11.74 -1.88
N PHE A 267 -12.16 10.95 -2.92
CA PHE A 267 -11.19 10.70 -3.98
C PHE A 267 -10.95 11.97 -4.79
N LYS A 268 -9.68 12.20 -5.10
CA LYS A 268 -9.16 13.14 -6.08
C LYS A 268 -8.61 12.32 -7.24
N ARG A 269 -8.58 12.93 -8.43
CA ARG A 269 -8.02 12.34 -9.64
C ARG A 269 -6.87 13.20 -10.11
N GLU A 270 -5.74 12.56 -10.36
CA GLU A 270 -4.59 13.17 -11.01
C GLU A 270 -4.13 12.29 -12.16
N GLU A 271 -3.36 12.88 -13.08
CA GLU A 271 -2.90 12.24 -14.28
C GLU A 271 -1.38 12.17 -14.25
N ILE A 272 -0.82 10.97 -14.48
CA ILE A 272 0.62 10.75 -14.62
C ILE A 272 0.91 10.38 -16.07
N VAL A 273 1.89 11.05 -16.69
CA VAL A 273 2.29 10.77 -18.07
C VAL A 273 3.55 9.91 -18.07
N VAL A 274 3.52 8.77 -18.76
CA VAL A 274 4.68 7.90 -18.94
C VAL A 274 4.83 7.62 -20.43
N ALA A 275 5.99 7.98 -20.99
CA ALA A 275 6.32 7.77 -22.41
C ALA A 275 5.23 8.26 -23.39
N GLY A 276 4.58 9.38 -23.09
CA GLY A 276 3.55 9.99 -23.92
C GLY A 276 2.13 9.42 -23.74
N GLU A 277 1.95 8.40 -22.90
CA GLU A 277 0.62 7.93 -22.48
C GLU A 277 0.26 8.46 -21.09
N SER A 278 -1.00 8.85 -20.91
CA SER A 278 -1.49 9.37 -19.64
C SER A 278 -2.28 8.33 -18.85
N PHE A 279 -2.06 8.31 -17.54
CA PHE A 279 -2.63 7.34 -16.61
C PHE A 279 -3.32 8.07 -15.46
N ASP A 280 -4.62 7.82 -15.28
CA ASP A 280 -5.38 8.34 -14.15
C ASP A 280 -5.00 7.61 -12.85
N ILE A 281 -4.71 8.38 -11.81
CA ILE A 281 -4.62 7.91 -10.42
C ILE A 281 -5.77 8.50 -9.63
N TYR A 282 -6.49 7.63 -8.91
CA TYR A 282 -7.54 8.02 -7.99
C TYR A 282 -7.08 7.78 -6.56
N PHE A 283 -6.99 8.83 -5.75
CA PHE A 283 -6.51 8.70 -4.38
C PHE A 283 -7.17 9.70 -3.43
N ARG A 284 -7.05 9.45 -2.13
CA ARG A 284 -7.53 10.32 -1.05
C ARG A 284 -6.35 11.05 -0.44
N ASP A 285 -6.62 12.22 0.15
CA ASP A 285 -5.63 12.90 0.98
C ASP A 285 -5.24 12.02 2.18
N VAL A 286 -3.96 11.67 2.27
CA VAL A 286 -3.43 10.77 3.30
C VAL A 286 -3.61 11.35 4.71
N ILE A 287 -3.49 12.67 4.88
CA ILE A 287 -3.64 13.33 6.18
C ILE A 287 -5.11 13.33 6.60
N GLU A 288 -6.05 13.57 5.68
CA GLU A 288 -7.48 13.41 5.94
C GLU A 288 -7.82 11.96 6.32
N CYS A 289 -7.23 10.96 5.66
CA CYS A 289 -7.41 9.54 6.01
C CYS A 289 -6.91 9.24 7.43
N VAL A 290 -5.75 9.77 7.80
CA VAL A 290 -5.20 9.64 9.15
C VAL A 290 -6.09 10.33 10.18
N ARG A 291 -6.59 11.54 9.89
CA ARG A 291 -7.55 12.26 10.75
C ARG A 291 -8.84 11.48 10.94
N ALA A 292 -9.37 10.86 9.88
CA ALA A 292 -10.59 10.07 9.95
C ALA A 292 -10.44 8.85 10.88
N LEU A 293 -9.30 8.14 10.82
CA LEU A 293 -9.04 7.02 11.72
C LEU A 293 -8.76 7.49 13.16
N PHE A 294 -7.91 8.50 13.32
CA PHE A 294 -7.50 8.99 14.64
C PHE A 294 -8.64 9.71 15.39
N GLY A 295 -9.48 10.42 14.65
CA GLY A 295 -10.61 11.21 15.13
C GLY A 295 -11.90 10.41 15.35
N ASN A 296 -11.93 9.11 15.01
CA ASN A 296 -13.12 8.27 15.17
C ASN A 296 -13.39 7.97 16.67
N PRO A 297 -14.55 8.37 17.22
CA PRO A 297 -14.91 8.09 18.60
C PRO A 297 -14.96 6.60 18.96
N GLU A 298 -15.27 5.71 18.01
CA GLU A 298 -15.28 4.26 18.24
C GLU A 298 -13.89 3.72 18.61
N PHE A 299 -12.83 4.36 18.12
CA PHE A 299 -11.45 3.96 18.41
C PHE A 299 -10.87 4.68 19.62
N ALA A 300 -11.50 5.75 20.12
CA ALA A 300 -10.95 6.63 21.15
C ALA A 300 -10.46 5.89 22.40
N SER A 301 -11.21 4.86 22.84
CA SER A 301 -10.88 4.05 24.03
C SER A 301 -9.74 3.05 23.79
N TYR A 302 -9.38 2.79 22.54
CA TYR A 302 -8.36 1.80 22.15
C TYR A 302 -7.07 2.43 21.64
N LEU A 303 -7.07 3.73 21.31
CA LEU A 303 -5.90 4.40 20.75
C LEU A 303 -4.72 4.37 21.72
N VAL A 304 -3.58 3.87 21.23
CA VAL A 304 -2.31 3.88 21.94
C VAL A 304 -1.49 5.09 21.50
N PHE A 305 -1.04 5.90 22.47
CA PHE A 305 -0.30 7.14 22.21
C PHE A 305 1.19 7.07 22.54
N ALA A 306 1.61 6.11 23.36
CA ALA A 306 2.97 5.98 23.85
C ALA A 306 3.48 4.54 23.65
N PRO A 307 4.78 4.37 23.33
CA PRO A 307 5.37 3.06 23.23
C PRO A 307 5.57 2.43 24.62
N GLU A 308 5.66 1.11 24.64
CA GLU A 308 5.89 0.32 25.85
C GLU A 308 7.01 -0.70 25.62
N GLN A 309 7.59 -1.19 26.72
CA GLN A 309 8.54 -2.28 26.70
C GLN A 309 7.98 -3.44 27.50
N HIS A 310 7.77 -4.58 26.86
CA HIS A 310 7.21 -5.78 27.49
C HIS A 310 8.33 -6.82 27.71
N TYR A 311 8.37 -7.40 28.90
CA TYR A 311 9.37 -8.38 29.33
C TYR A 311 8.69 -9.61 29.94
N SER A 312 9.33 -10.77 29.84
CA SER A 312 8.84 -12.02 30.44
C SER A 312 9.05 -12.12 31.95
N ASP A 313 9.95 -11.31 32.52
CA ASP A 313 10.26 -11.30 33.95
C ASP A 313 10.19 -9.87 34.54
N PRO A 314 9.50 -9.65 35.68
CA PRO A 314 9.47 -8.36 36.39
C PRO A 314 10.84 -7.79 36.77
N ALA A 315 11.89 -8.60 36.88
CA ALA A 315 13.23 -8.11 37.21
C ALA A 315 13.88 -7.32 36.07
N CYS A 316 13.34 -7.33 34.84
CA CYS A 316 13.99 -6.81 33.61
C CYS A 316 15.44 -7.30 33.44
N ARG A 317 15.77 -8.45 34.04
CA ARG A 317 17.13 -9.02 34.07
C ARG A 317 17.43 -9.83 32.82
N SER A 318 16.42 -10.44 32.23
CA SER A 318 16.53 -11.05 30.92
C SER A 318 16.37 -9.96 29.86
N GLU A 319 17.24 -9.97 28.85
CA GLU A 319 17.08 -9.19 27.62
C GLU A 319 15.88 -9.70 26.78
N HIS A 320 15.08 -10.63 27.31
CA HIS A 320 13.97 -11.31 26.66
C HIS A 320 12.77 -10.37 26.51
N ARG A 321 12.79 -9.65 25.39
CA ARG A 321 11.73 -8.76 24.95
C ARG A 321 10.56 -9.55 24.38
N ILE A 322 9.35 -9.17 24.78
CA ILE A 322 8.10 -9.63 24.18
C ILE A 322 7.64 -8.57 23.18
N TYR A 323 7.34 -8.99 21.95
CA TYR A 323 6.77 -8.16 20.91
C TYR A 323 5.40 -8.69 20.51
N HIS A 324 4.38 -7.84 20.58
CA HIS A 324 3.01 -8.26 20.28
C HIS A 324 2.24 -7.22 19.45
N GLU A 325 2.48 -5.94 19.71
CA GLU A 325 1.85 -4.81 19.03
C GLU A 325 2.90 -3.81 18.57
N MET A 326 2.52 -2.90 17.68
CA MET A 326 3.48 -1.96 17.12
C MET A 326 4.12 -1.03 18.16
N HIS A 327 3.37 -0.64 19.18
CA HIS A 327 3.86 0.18 20.30
C HIS A 327 4.87 -0.55 21.21
N THR A 328 4.96 -1.87 21.11
CA THR A 328 5.98 -2.69 21.81
C THR A 328 7.27 -2.83 21.01
N GLY A 329 7.26 -2.42 19.74
CA GLY A 329 8.39 -2.49 18.81
C GLY A 329 9.53 -1.56 19.20
N LYS A 330 10.76 -1.98 18.90
CA LYS A 330 11.98 -1.17 19.12
C LYS A 330 11.90 0.19 18.41
N TRP A 331 11.39 0.20 17.17
CA TRP A 331 11.28 1.40 16.34
C TRP A 331 10.44 2.50 17.00
N TRP A 332 9.22 2.20 17.48
CA TRP A 332 8.37 3.24 18.08
C TRP A 332 9.05 3.82 19.32
N TRP A 333 9.64 2.99 20.18
CA TRP A 333 10.35 3.46 21.36
C TRP A 333 11.53 4.39 21.01
N SER A 334 12.43 3.98 20.10
CA SER A 334 13.59 4.78 19.71
C SER A 334 13.18 6.08 19.00
N THR A 335 12.22 6.00 18.09
CA THR A 335 11.73 7.17 17.34
C THR A 335 11.01 8.15 18.27
N GLN A 336 10.30 7.65 19.28
CA GLN A 336 9.65 8.51 20.27
C GLN A 336 10.65 9.24 21.17
N ILE A 337 11.80 8.63 21.48
CA ILE A 337 12.91 9.31 22.19
C ILE A 337 13.45 10.44 21.31
N ALA A 338 13.85 10.14 20.07
CA ALA A 338 14.42 11.13 19.16
C ALA A 338 13.46 12.31 18.90
N LEU A 339 12.16 12.03 18.73
CA LEU A 339 11.15 13.07 18.56
C LEU A 339 10.92 13.88 19.83
N LYS A 340 10.95 13.26 21.01
CA LYS A 340 10.74 13.97 22.29
C LYS A 340 11.85 14.97 22.57
N GLU A 341 13.09 14.67 22.18
CA GLU A 341 14.23 15.59 22.31
C GLU A 341 14.05 16.85 21.48
N LYS A 342 13.52 16.71 20.25
CA LYS A 342 13.28 17.85 19.33
C LYS A 342 11.97 18.58 19.64
N THR A 343 10.91 17.83 19.93
CA THR A 343 9.53 18.31 19.99
C THR A 343 8.81 17.69 21.19
N PRO A 344 8.89 18.30 22.39
CA PRO A 344 8.18 17.83 23.57
C PRO A 344 6.67 17.73 23.34
N GLY A 345 6.07 16.59 23.68
CA GLY A 345 4.64 16.32 23.47
C GLY A 345 4.29 15.69 22.12
N ALA A 346 5.30 15.38 21.29
CA ALA A 346 5.09 14.66 20.03
C ALA A 346 4.44 13.29 20.25
N THR A 347 3.36 13.02 19.52
CA THR A 347 2.66 11.74 19.48
C THR A 347 2.87 11.11 18.13
N ILE A 348 3.51 9.95 18.06
CA ILE A 348 3.69 9.25 16.77
C ILE A 348 2.37 8.64 16.33
N ILE A 349 2.04 8.82 15.05
CA ILE A 349 0.97 8.13 14.34
C ILE A 349 1.62 7.23 13.30
N PRO A 350 1.90 5.96 13.62
CA PRO A 350 2.57 5.09 12.68
C PRO A 350 1.63 4.76 11.51
N ILE A 351 2.07 4.98 10.28
CA ILE A 351 1.33 4.69 9.06
C ILE A 351 1.72 3.32 8.55
N ILE A 352 0.72 2.47 8.36
CA ILE A 352 0.87 1.14 7.78
C ILE A 352 0.18 1.17 6.43
N ILE A 353 0.93 0.88 5.39
CA ILE A 353 0.44 0.79 4.02
C ILE A 353 0.40 -0.68 3.61
N SER A 354 -0.63 -1.06 2.88
CA SER A 354 -0.67 -2.35 2.21
C SER A 354 -1.15 -2.20 0.78
N SER A 355 -0.64 -3.02 -0.12
CA SER A 355 -1.11 -3.08 -1.50
C SER A 355 -1.24 -4.53 -1.94
N ASP A 356 -2.24 -4.80 -2.76
CA ASP A 356 -2.51 -6.13 -3.28
C ASP A 356 -3.12 -5.97 -4.67
N LYS A 357 -2.49 -6.51 -5.70
CA LYS A 357 -2.99 -6.40 -7.08
C LYS A 357 -4.13 -7.39 -7.27
N THR A 358 -5.36 -6.87 -7.17
CA THR A 358 -6.58 -7.69 -7.22
C THR A 358 -7.23 -7.73 -8.61
N GLN A 359 -7.73 -8.89 -9.03
CA GLN A 359 -8.63 -8.98 -10.18
C GLN A 359 -10.05 -8.57 -9.77
N LEU A 360 -10.61 -7.56 -10.45
CA LEU A 360 -11.96 -7.04 -10.19
C LEU A 360 -13.05 -7.88 -10.86
N THR A 361 -12.76 -8.49 -12.01
CA THR A 361 -13.73 -9.26 -12.78
C THR A 361 -13.11 -10.51 -13.38
N LEU A 362 -13.71 -11.68 -13.11
CA LEU A 362 -13.37 -12.94 -13.77
C LEU A 362 -13.57 -12.83 -15.29
N PHE A 363 -14.59 -12.09 -15.72
CA PHE A 363 -14.83 -11.80 -17.12
C PHE A 363 -14.06 -10.54 -17.54
N ARG A 364 -13.18 -10.68 -18.54
CA ARG A 364 -12.35 -9.61 -19.16
C ARG A 364 -11.11 -9.16 -18.38
N GLY A 365 -10.71 -9.85 -17.31
CA GLY A 365 -9.40 -9.68 -16.67
C GLY A 365 -9.08 -8.26 -16.20
N LYS A 366 -10.08 -7.49 -15.77
CA LYS A 366 -9.82 -6.15 -15.24
C LYS A 366 -9.15 -6.27 -13.88
N THR A 367 -7.95 -5.73 -13.75
CA THR A 367 -7.23 -5.64 -12.48
C THR A 367 -7.40 -4.25 -11.87
N ALA A 368 -7.33 -4.18 -10.56
CA ALA A 368 -7.12 -2.95 -9.82
C ALA A 368 -5.96 -3.15 -8.88
N TYR A 369 -5.19 -2.09 -8.67
CA TYR A 369 -4.09 -2.09 -7.73
C TYR A 369 -4.41 -1.14 -6.56
N PRO A 370 -5.24 -1.58 -5.60
CA PRO A 370 -5.59 -0.79 -4.44
C PRO A 370 -4.39 -0.63 -3.48
N VAL A 371 -4.31 0.56 -2.90
CA VAL A 371 -3.43 0.88 -1.77
C VAL A 371 -4.32 1.16 -0.57
N TYR A 372 -4.10 0.45 0.53
CA TYR A 372 -4.83 0.63 1.79
C TYR A 372 -3.93 1.27 2.85
N LEU A 373 -4.56 2.03 3.74
CA LEU A 373 -3.92 2.71 4.86
C LEU A 373 -4.61 2.32 6.17
N THR A 374 -3.81 2.11 7.21
CA THR A 374 -4.24 2.07 8.61
C THR A 374 -3.18 2.70 9.51
N ILE A 375 -3.52 2.90 10.79
CA ILE A 375 -2.60 3.49 11.78
C ILE A 375 -2.26 2.48 12.88
N GLY A 376 -0.99 2.46 13.28
CA GLY A 376 -0.48 1.57 14.33
C GLY A 376 -0.97 1.90 15.74
N ASN A 377 -1.61 3.05 15.94
CA ASN A 377 -2.27 3.41 17.20
C ASN A 377 -3.50 2.55 17.49
N ILE A 378 -4.09 1.91 16.47
CA ILE A 378 -5.21 0.99 16.63
C ILE A 378 -4.65 -0.43 16.80
N PRO A 379 -5.01 -1.14 17.89
CA PRO A 379 -4.59 -2.52 18.12
C PRO A 379 -4.90 -3.46 16.95
N LYS A 380 -4.01 -4.42 16.67
CA LYS A 380 -4.13 -5.34 15.52
C LYS A 380 -5.44 -6.14 15.55
N GLU A 381 -5.93 -6.48 16.75
CA GLU A 381 -7.18 -7.20 16.98
C GLU A 381 -8.43 -6.43 16.52
N ILE A 382 -8.34 -5.11 16.45
CA ILE A 382 -9.39 -4.24 15.91
C ILE A 382 -9.17 -4.02 14.42
N ARG A 383 -7.92 -3.77 14.00
CA ARG A 383 -7.56 -3.60 12.58
C ARG A 383 -7.97 -4.79 11.72
N LYS A 384 -7.82 -6.01 12.24
CA LYS A 384 -8.17 -7.26 11.53
C LYS A 384 -9.67 -7.56 11.43
N LYS A 385 -10.54 -6.72 12.01
CA LYS A 385 -12.00 -6.91 11.96
C LYS A 385 -12.60 -6.00 10.87
N PRO A 386 -13.01 -6.54 9.70
CA PRO A 386 -13.56 -5.72 8.62
C PRO A 386 -14.77 -4.87 9.06
N SER A 387 -15.59 -5.41 9.97
CA SER A 387 -16.75 -4.71 10.55
C SER A 387 -16.40 -3.46 11.37
N ARG A 388 -15.15 -3.34 11.82
CA ARG A 388 -14.65 -2.15 12.53
C ARG A 388 -14.14 -1.07 11.59
N GLN A 389 -13.93 -1.37 10.31
CA GLN A 389 -13.51 -0.40 9.29
C GLN A 389 -12.28 0.44 9.66
N ALA A 390 -11.33 -0.15 10.39
CA ALA A 390 -10.07 0.48 10.79
C ALA A 390 -9.01 0.55 9.67
N GLN A 391 -9.42 0.31 8.43
CA GLN A 391 -8.62 0.43 7.22
C GLN A 391 -9.36 1.33 6.22
N ILE A 392 -8.61 2.18 5.52
CA ILE A 392 -9.12 3.06 4.48
C ILE A 392 -8.41 2.72 3.18
N LEU A 393 -9.16 2.50 2.10
CA LEU A 393 -8.61 2.47 0.75
C LEU A 393 -8.03 3.85 0.42
N LEU A 394 -6.72 4.00 0.37
CA LEU A 394 -6.06 5.27 0.09
C LEU A 394 -6.18 5.65 -1.39
N GLY A 395 -5.96 4.70 -2.30
CA GLY A 395 -5.97 4.98 -3.73
C GLY A 395 -5.94 3.74 -4.60
N TYR A 396 -6.01 3.96 -5.90
CA TYR A 396 -5.80 2.95 -6.94
C TYR A 396 -4.61 3.38 -7.79
N LEU A 397 -3.60 2.53 -7.84
CA LEU A 397 -2.46 2.69 -8.74
C LEU A 397 -2.84 2.27 -10.17
N PRO A 398 -2.18 2.85 -11.20
CA PRO A 398 -2.44 2.48 -12.58
C PRO A 398 -2.10 1.02 -12.87
N THR A 399 -3.03 0.29 -13.45
CA THR A 399 -2.84 -1.07 -13.97
C THR A 399 -2.59 -1.01 -15.47
N THR A 400 -1.38 -0.64 -15.87
CA THR A 400 -0.96 -0.61 -17.28
C THR A 400 0.09 -1.69 -17.55
N ARG A 401 0.13 -2.16 -18.80
CA ARG A 401 1.17 -3.07 -19.28
C ARG A 401 2.23 -2.34 -20.13
N LEU A 402 2.08 -1.03 -20.37
CA LEU A 402 2.98 -0.19 -21.19
C LEU A 402 3.46 -0.89 -22.47
N LYS A 403 2.54 -1.50 -23.23
CA LYS A 403 2.87 -2.33 -24.41
C LYS A 403 3.51 -1.54 -25.55
N HIS A 404 3.38 -0.21 -25.55
CA HIS A 404 4.04 0.68 -26.49
C HIS A 404 5.56 0.74 -26.27
N ILE A 405 6.06 0.38 -25.08
CA ILE A 405 7.49 0.26 -24.81
C ILE A 405 7.96 -1.12 -25.26
N THR A 406 8.73 -1.15 -26.35
CA THR A 406 9.22 -2.36 -26.99
C THR A 406 10.28 -3.08 -26.15
N SER A 407 11.23 -2.33 -25.57
CA SER A 407 12.28 -2.87 -24.70
C SER A 407 11.69 -3.42 -23.38
N PRO A 408 11.82 -4.73 -23.09
CA PRO A 408 11.32 -5.32 -21.85
C PRO A 408 11.95 -4.68 -20.60
N THR A 409 13.24 -4.38 -20.64
CA THR A 409 13.99 -3.76 -19.52
C THR A 409 13.50 -2.33 -19.26
N SER A 410 13.34 -1.52 -20.30
CA SER A 410 12.79 -0.17 -20.16
C SER A 410 11.34 -0.21 -19.68
N ARG A 411 10.54 -1.16 -20.17
CA ARG A 411 9.14 -1.35 -19.75
C ARG A 411 9.03 -1.71 -18.27
N ARG A 412 9.80 -2.68 -17.78
CA ARG A 412 9.82 -3.07 -16.35
C ARG A 412 10.18 -1.89 -15.46
N ARG A 413 11.13 -1.06 -15.89
CA ARG A 413 11.54 0.13 -15.14
C ARG A 413 10.50 1.24 -15.16
N ALA A 414 9.89 1.51 -16.31
CA ALA A 414 8.81 2.48 -16.43
C ALA A 414 7.62 2.10 -15.55
N LEU A 415 7.27 0.80 -15.47
CA LEU A 415 6.26 0.30 -14.53
C LEU A 415 6.66 0.53 -13.07
N ALA A 416 7.92 0.28 -12.71
CA ALA A 416 8.40 0.52 -11.36
C ALA A 416 8.40 2.02 -11.00
N ASN A 417 8.87 2.89 -11.90
CA ASN A 417 8.80 4.34 -11.70
C ASN A 417 7.35 4.82 -11.61
N LEU A 418 6.43 4.29 -12.40
CA LEU A 418 5.01 4.63 -12.32
C LEU A 418 4.41 4.25 -10.96
N PHE A 419 4.76 3.07 -10.43
CA PHE A 419 4.39 2.67 -9.08
C PHE A 419 4.92 3.67 -8.03
N HIS A 420 6.22 3.96 -8.06
CA HIS A 420 6.85 4.87 -7.10
C HIS A 420 6.31 6.29 -7.21
N CYS A 421 6.08 6.79 -8.42
CA CYS A 421 5.47 8.10 -8.67
C CYS A 421 4.04 8.16 -8.10
N GLY A 422 3.21 7.14 -8.36
CA GLY A 422 1.86 7.09 -7.79
C GLY A 422 1.84 7.00 -6.27
N MET A 423 2.73 6.20 -5.69
CA MET A 423 2.90 6.10 -4.24
C MET A 423 3.39 7.42 -3.62
N LYS A 424 4.33 8.08 -4.29
CA LYS A 424 4.88 9.39 -3.89
C LYS A 424 3.79 10.44 -3.86
N LEU A 425 2.99 10.52 -4.92
CA LEU A 425 1.86 11.44 -5.00
C LEU A 425 0.88 11.26 -3.83
N MET A 426 0.57 10.02 -3.47
CA MET A 426 -0.35 9.73 -2.36
C MET A 426 0.23 10.02 -0.98
N LEU A 427 1.54 9.81 -0.78
CA LEU A 427 2.17 9.77 0.54
C LEU A 427 3.09 10.96 0.84
N ASP A 428 3.46 11.77 -0.14
CA ASP A 428 4.31 12.97 0.01
C ASP A 428 3.88 13.89 1.17
N PRO A 429 2.58 14.13 1.43
CA PRO A 429 2.15 14.94 2.56
C PRO A 429 2.65 14.43 3.93
N LEU A 430 3.01 13.14 4.05
CA LEU A 430 3.58 12.56 5.27
C LEU A 430 4.99 13.08 5.58
N ILE A 431 5.75 13.57 4.60
CA ILE A 431 7.12 14.07 4.80
C ILE A 431 7.09 15.25 5.78
N GLU A 432 6.38 16.31 5.41
CA GLU A 432 6.31 17.54 6.20
C GLU A 432 5.50 17.34 7.49
N ALA A 433 4.41 16.58 7.41
CA ALA A 433 3.61 16.19 8.57
C ALA A 433 4.42 15.40 9.61
N GLY A 434 5.31 14.50 9.16
CA GLY A 434 6.17 13.70 10.02
C GLY A 434 7.30 14.51 10.65
N LYS A 435 7.92 15.44 9.90
CA LYS A 435 9.02 16.29 10.39
C LYS A 435 8.55 17.27 11.46
N HIS A 436 7.50 18.03 11.16
CA HIS A 436 7.06 19.16 12.00
C HIS A 436 5.95 18.80 12.97
N GLY A 437 5.21 17.73 12.67
CA GLY A 437 4.00 17.36 13.38
C GLY A 437 2.87 18.33 13.08
N LEU A 438 1.64 17.86 13.22
CA LEU A 438 0.45 18.67 13.02
C LEU A 438 -0.56 18.49 14.17
N PRO A 439 -1.36 19.52 14.48
CA PRO A 439 -2.42 19.40 15.46
C PRO A 439 -3.52 18.48 14.93
N MET A 440 -3.86 17.44 15.70
CA MET A 440 -4.89 16.46 15.34
C MET A 440 -5.77 16.18 16.56
N ARG A 441 -7.11 16.25 16.39
CA ARG A 441 -8.06 15.89 17.44
C ARG A 441 -8.29 14.38 17.41
N GLY A 442 -8.12 13.73 18.56
CA GLY A 442 -8.48 12.32 18.71
C GLY A 442 -10.00 12.11 18.77
N GLY A 443 -10.43 10.86 18.71
CA GLY A 443 -11.83 10.48 18.95
C GLY A 443 -12.38 10.89 20.32
N ASP A 444 -11.50 11.20 21.28
CA ASP A 444 -11.81 11.75 22.59
C ASP A 444 -11.96 13.28 22.62
N GLY A 445 -11.81 13.96 21.47
CA GLY A 445 -11.89 15.42 21.32
C GLY A 445 -10.62 16.17 21.74
N VAL A 446 -9.60 15.46 22.25
CA VAL A 446 -8.37 16.08 22.73
C VAL A 446 -7.44 16.39 21.56
N LEU A 447 -7.00 17.65 21.46
CA LEU A 447 -6.05 18.11 20.46
C LEU A 447 -4.62 17.72 20.86
N ARG A 448 -3.93 16.98 19.99
CA ARG A 448 -2.57 16.48 20.21
C ARG A 448 -1.66 16.91 19.07
N ARG A 449 -0.35 17.01 19.36
CA ARG A 449 0.67 17.17 18.34
C ARG A 449 1.01 15.80 17.78
N CYS A 450 0.53 15.50 16.58
CA CYS A 450 0.67 14.20 15.95
C CYS A 450 1.72 14.24 14.84
N HIS A 451 2.59 13.24 14.80
CA HIS A 451 3.59 13.03 13.76
C HIS A 451 3.25 11.73 13.01
N PRO A 452 2.53 11.81 11.88
CA PRO A 452 2.36 10.69 10.96
C PRO A 452 3.71 10.25 10.40
N LEU A 453 4.11 8.99 10.65
CA LEU A 453 5.38 8.45 10.18
C LEU A 453 5.14 7.14 9.44
N PHE A 454 5.69 7.00 8.23
CA PHE A 454 5.67 5.73 7.52
C PHE A 454 6.40 4.66 8.34
N ALA A 455 5.69 3.60 8.73
CA ALA A 455 6.19 2.64 9.71
C ALA A 455 6.31 1.22 9.16
N ALA A 456 5.36 0.81 8.31
CA ALA A 456 5.36 -0.53 7.74
C ALA A 456 4.69 -0.58 6.36
N PHE A 457 5.22 -1.47 5.52
CA PHE A 457 4.62 -1.88 4.26
C PHE A 457 4.27 -3.36 4.31
N VAL A 458 3.03 -3.69 3.99
CA VAL A 458 2.51 -5.06 3.93
C VAL A 458 2.19 -5.41 2.48
N GLY A 459 2.92 -6.38 1.93
CA GLY A 459 2.72 -6.95 0.61
C GLY A 459 3.44 -8.29 0.50
N ASP A 460 3.17 -9.05 -0.56
CA ASP A 460 3.88 -10.29 -0.86
C ASP A 460 5.32 -10.00 -1.33
N TYR A 461 6.06 -11.05 -1.69
CA TYR A 461 7.49 -10.91 -1.99
C TYR A 461 7.77 -10.03 -3.22
N PRO A 462 7.13 -10.23 -4.39
CA PRO A 462 7.34 -9.34 -5.54
C PRO A 462 7.03 -7.86 -5.23
N GLU A 463 5.99 -7.60 -4.43
CA GLU A 463 5.58 -6.26 -4.04
C GLU A 463 6.62 -5.63 -3.09
N GLN A 464 7.20 -6.42 -2.18
CA GLN A 464 8.31 -6.00 -1.33
C GLN A 464 9.54 -5.61 -2.15
N LEU A 465 9.88 -6.36 -3.21
CA LEU A 465 10.99 -6.04 -4.11
C LEU A 465 10.74 -4.75 -4.88
N LEU A 466 9.49 -4.55 -5.34
CA LEU A 466 9.08 -3.34 -6.03
C LEU A 466 9.23 -2.11 -5.11
N VAL A 467 8.73 -2.19 -3.88
CA VAL A 467 8.77 -1.12 -2.88
C VAL A 467 10.18 -0.78 -2.43
N THR A 468 11.02 -1.79 -2.17
CA THR A 468 12.41 -1.59 -1.74
C THR A 468 13.36 -1.30 -2.88
N CYS A 469 12.89 -1.34 -4.13
CA CYS A 469 13.72 -1.22 -5.33
C CYS A 469 14.79 -2.32 -5.40
N THR A 470 14.61 -3.49 -4.81
CA THR A 470 15.63 -4.56 -4.79
C THR A 470 15.34 -5.66 -5.83
N LYS A 471 16.31 -6.55 -6.03
CA LYS A 471 16.18 -7.76 -6.89
C LYS A 471 16.11 -9.06 -6.08
N VAL A 472 16.68 -9.07 -4.87
CA VAL A 472 16.82 -10.22 -3.97
C VAL A 472 16.23 -9.87 -2.61
N CYS A 473 16.81 -10.33 -1.49
CA CYS A 473 16.31 -10.00 -0.16
C CYS A 473 16.03 -8.49 0.04
N PRO A 474 14.80 -8.10 0.42
CA PRO A 474 14.43 -6.70 0.63
C PRO A 474 14.97 -6.12 1.94
N THR A 475 15.58 -6.91 2.82
CA THR A 475 16.00 -6.47 4.16
C THR A 475 17.52 -6.49 4.35
N CYS A 476 18.22 -7.44 3.74
CA CYS A 476 19.67 -7.57 3.80
C CYS A 476 20.32 -7.63 2.41
N ASP A 477 21.65 -7.54 2.40
CA ASP A 477 22.50 -7.51 1.21
C ASP A 477 22.98 -8.90 0.75
N ILE A 478 22.43 -9.98 1.32
CA ILE A 478 22.86 -11.35 1.00
C ILE A 478 22.85 -11.59 -0.53
N PRO A 479 23.96 -12.12 -1.10
CA PRO A 479 24.03 -12.49 -2.50
C PRO A 479 22.98 -13.54 -2.87
N HIS A 480 22.55 -13.54 -4.13
CA HIS A 480 21.52 -14.47 -4.62
C HIS A 480 21.96 -15.94 -4.48
N ASP A 481 23.20 -16.23 -4.79
CA ASP A 481 23.83 -17.55 -4.75
C ASP A 481 24.06 -18.07 -3.33
N GLU A 482 24.00 -17.19 -2.33
CA GLU A 482 24.11 -17.55 -0.90
C GLU A 482 22.73 -17.71 -0.22
N LEU A 483 21.63 -17.50 -0.96
CA LEU A 483 20.28 -17.72 -0.43
C LEU A 483 20.11 -19.19 -0.03
N GLY A 484 19.80 -19.43 1.25
CA GLY A 484 19.61 -20.77 1.80
C GLY A 484 20.84 -21.35 2.50
N SER A 485 21.95 -20.62 2.59
CA SER A 485 23.15 -21.01 3.37
C SER A 485 22.85 -21.22 4.87
N GLY A 486 21.80 -20.57 5.38
CA GLY A 486 21.48 -20.51 6.80
C GLY A 486 22.09 -19.28 7.50
N ASP A 487 22.89 -18.49 6.78
CA ASP A 487 23.48 -17.25 7.29
C ASP A 487 22.58 -16.05 7.03
N LEU A 488 22.71 -15.03 7.89
CA LEU A 488 22.04 -13.74 7.72
C LEU A 488 23.02 -12.76 7.05
N GLY A 489 22.60 -12.16 5.94
CA GLY A 489 23.30 -11.01 5.35
C GLY A 489 23.22 -9.77 6.25
N GLU A 490 24.04 -8.77 5.95
CA GLU A 490 24.05 -7.52 6.69
C GLU A 490 22.83 -6.64 6.32
N PRO A 491 22.29 -5.86 7.26
CA PRO A 491 21.22 -4.92 6.94
C PRO A 491 21.64 -3.96 5.84
N ARG A 492 20.78 -3.74 4.84
CA ARG A 492 21.07 -2.83 3.74
C ARG A 492 21.42 -1.43 4.23
N ASP A 493 22.49 -0.86 3.67
CA ASP A 493 22.95 0.49 4.00
C ASP A 493 22.06 1.54 3.31
N LEU A 494 21.11 2.08 4.07
CA LEU A 494 20.21 3.13 3.59
C LEU A 494 20.96 4.40 3.17
N GLN A 495 22.06 4.75 3.85
CA GLN A 495 22.77 6.00 3.56
C GLN A 495 23.49 5.90 2.22
N ALA A 496 24.22 4.80 1.98
CA ALA A 496 24.85 4.53 0.68
C ALA A 496 23.82 4.48 -0.47
N ILE A 497 22.64 3.92 -0.19
CA ILE A 497 21.53 3.88 -1.17
C ILE A 497 20.98 5.27 -1.47
N LEU A 498 20.80 6.13 -0.46
CA LEU A 498 20.36 7.51 -0.68
C LEU A 498 21.41 8.31 -1.48
N GLU A 499 22.70 8.13 -1.17
CA GLU A 499 23.80 8.75 -1.94
C GLU A 499 23.82 8.30 -3.40
N ALA A 500 23.52 7.02 -3.67
CA ALA A 500 23.38 6.53 -5.04
C ALA A 500 22.16 7.15 -5.77
N LEU A 501 21.05 7.35 -5.05
CA LEU A 501 19.84 7.97 -5.60
C LEU A 501 20.01 9.47 -5.90
N GLU A 502 20.87 10.18 -5.16
CA GLU A 502 21.21 11.60 -5.42
C GLU A 502 21.88 11.82 -6.78
N LEU A 503 22.47 10.77 -7.38
CA LEU A 503 23.12 10.84 -8.69
C LEU A 503 22.13 10.82 -9.88
N VAL A 504 20.81 10.80 -9.63
CA VAL A 504 19.78 10.69 -10.66
C VAL A 504 19.82 11.82 -11.71
N ASP A 505 20.18 13.03 -11.30
CA ASP A 505 20.34 14.20 -12.19
C ASP A 505 21.71 14.22 -12.91
N GLY A 506 22.59 13.25 -12.61
CA GLY A 506 23.91 13.11 -13.18
C GLY A 506 23.94 12.27 -14.47
N PRO A 507 25.13 11.89 -14.95
CA PRO A 507 25.28 11.02 -16.11
C PRO A 507 24.57 9.67 -15.90
N PRO A 508 23.79 9.18 -16.87
CA PRO A 508 23.02 7.93 -16.75
C PRO A 508 23.85 6.73 -16.30
N GLY A 509 25.03 6.55 -16.89
CA GLY A 509 25.92 5.43 -16.55
C GLY A 509 26.40 5.47 -15.10
N GLU A 510 26.63 6.66 -14.54
CA GLU A 510 27.06 6.83 -13.15
C GLU A 510 25.94 6.48 -12.17
N PHE A 511 24.72 6.96 -12.43
CA PHE A 511 23.54 6.64 -11.63
C PHE A 511 23.27 5.13 -11.58
N PHE A 512 23.33 4.46 -12.74
CA PHE A 512 23.10 3.01 -12.79
C PHE A 512 24.21 2.23 -12.11
N ALA A 513 25.46 2.66 -12.28
CA ALA A 513 26.59 2.03 -11.62
C ALA A 513 26.45 2.14 -10.11
N ALA A 514 26.17 3.33 -9.58
CA ALA A 514 25.96 3.56 -8.16
C ALA A 514 24.77 2.75 -7.61
N CYS A 515 23.63 2.72 -8.31
CA CYS A 515 22.48 1.91 -7.91
C CYS A 515 22.80 0.41 -7.86
N ARG A 516 23.52 -0.10 -8.86
CA ARG A 516 23.94 -1.49 -8.93
C ARG A 516 24.90 -1.83 -7.78
N ASP A 517 25.88 -0.97 -7.54
CA ASP A 517 26.88 -1.16 -6.48
C ASP A 517 26.24 -1.08 -5.09
N ALA A 518 25.18 -0.26 -4.93
CA ALA A 518 24.33 -0.21 -3.73
C ALA A 518 23.27 -1.34 -3.65
N GLY A 519 23.19 -2.21 -4.67
CA GLY A 519 22.31 -3.37 -4.68
C GLY A 519 20.81 -3.05 -4.88
N ILE A 520 20.49 -1.94 -5.55
CA ILE A 520 19.12 -1.52 -5.88
C ILE A 520 18.92 -1.30 -7.40
N LYS A 521 17.66 -1.28 -7.81
CA LYS A 521 17.22 -0.92 -9.16
C LYS A 521 17.32 0.61 -9.32
N PRO A 522 17.72 1.10 -10.51
CA PRO A 522 17.78 2.53 -10.80
C PRO A 522 16.36 3.10 -10.98
N ILE A 523 15.73 3.44 -9.85
CA ILE A 523 14.39 4.05 -9.76
C ILE A 523 14.55 5.55 -9.52
N VAL A 524 13.80 6.35 -10.27
CA VAL A 524 13.80 7.81 -10.14
C VAL A 524 12.93 8.18 -8.96
N HIS A 525 13.52 8.79 -7.94
CA HIS A 525 12.88 9.23 -6.71
C HIS A 525 11.87 8.25 -6.10
N PRO A 526 12.33 7.13 -5.50
CA PRO A 526 11.46 6.20 -4.79
C PRO A 526 10.57 6.93 -3.77
N PHE A 527 9.30 6.50 -3.61
CA PHE A 527 8.32 7.25 -2.80
C PHE A 527 8.72 7.46 -1.33
N TRP A 528 9.59 6.59 -0.81
CA TRP A 528 10.07 6.63 0.56
C TRP A 528 11.27 7.56 0.77
N GLU A 529 11.83 8.10 -0.32
CA GLU A 529 12.86 9.13 -0.27
C GLU A 529 12.33 10.37 0.47
N GLY A 530 13.08 10.83 1.47
CA GLY A 530 12.73 12.01 2.26
C GLY A 530 11.79 11.77 3.45
N PHE A 531 11.25 10.56 3.66
CA PHE A 531 10.44 10.30 4.87
C PHE A 531 11.29 10.37 6.15
N PRO A 532 10.82 11.12 7.18
CA PRO A 532 11.56 11.26 8.42
C PRO A 532 11.43 9.99 9.29
N TYR A 533 12.55 9.56 9.90
CA TYR A 533 12.61 8.40 10.81
C TYR A 533 12.21 7.06 10.17
N THR A 534 12.29 6.98 8.84
CA THR A 534 11.94 5.80 8.05
C THR A 534 13.20 5.13 7.51
N ASN A 535 13.23 3.80 7.58
CA ASN A 535 14.13 2.96 6.80
C ASN A 535 13.26 1.92 6.10
N ILE A 536 13.17 1.99 4.77
CA ILE A 536 12.25 1.15 3.99
C ILE A 536 12.56 -0.35 4.15
N PHE A 537 13.84 -0.71 4.18
CA PHE A 537 14.32 -2.10 4.33
C PHE A 537 14.00 -2.69 5.71
N ARG A 538 13.69 -1.84 6.70
CA ARG A 538 13.22 -2.25 8.04
C ARG A 538 11.71 -2.12 8.21
N ALA A 539 11.02 -1.50 7.26
CA ALA A 539 9.57 -1.32 7.26
C ALA A 539 8.85 -2.48 6.55
N ILE A 540 9.58 -3.34 5.85
CA ILE A 540 9.01 -4.54 5.23
C ILE A 540 8.64 -5.58 6.29
N THR A 541 7.40 -6.06 6.23
CA THR A 541 6.91 -7.14 7.10
C THR A 541 6.83 -8.46 6.33
N PRO A 542 7.17 -9.61 6.96
CA PRO A 542 7.02 -10.90 6.31
C PRO A 542 5.54 -11.18 6.00
N ASP A 543 5.29 -11.77 4.84
CA ASP A 543 3.97 -12.26 4.46
C ASP A 543 3.81 -13.70 4.96
N ILE A 544 3.08 -13.85 6.05
CA ILE A 544 2.87 -15.17 6.66
C ILE A 544 2.11 -16.11 5.71
N LEU A 545 1.19 -15.61 4.90
CA LEU A 545 0.43 -16.45 3.98
C LEU A 545 1.33 -16.92 2.84
N HIS A 546 1.90 -15.98 2.08
CA HIS A 546 2.62 -16.30 0.85
C HIS A 546 4.01 -16.90 1.12
N GLN A 547 4.76 -16.39 2.10
CA GLN A 547 6.14 -16.84 2.36
C GLN A 547 6.19 -18.08 3.26
N LEU A 548 5.39 -18.12 4.35
CA LEU A 548 5.43 -19.23 5.28
C LEU A 548 4.49 -20.38 4.88
N TYR A 549 3.19 -20.12 4.78
CA TYR A 549 2.22 -21.20 4.53
C TYR A 549 2.27 -21.70 3.07
N GLN A 550 2.18 -20.81 2.09
CA GLN A 550 2.18 -21.18 0.67
C GLN A 550 3.58 -21.38 0.10
N GLY A 551 4.60 -20.80 0.72
CA GLY A 551 6.01 -21.03 0.38
C GLY A 551 6.55 -22.25 1.13
N LEU A 552 7.07 -22.03 2.34
CA LEU A 552 7.83 -23.03 3.08
C LEU A 552 7.02 -24.29 3.45
N ILE A 553 5.80 -24.14 3.97
CA ILE A 553 4.98 -25.29 4.37
C ILE A 553 4.50 -26.09 3.15
N LYS A 554 4.04 -25.42 2.08
CA LYS A 554 3.68 -26.10 0.82
C LYS A 554 4.87 -26.89 0.25
N HIS A 555 6.06 -26.28 0.23
CA HIS A 555 7.27 -26.95 -0.22
C HIS A 555 7.64 -28.14 0.68
N LEU A 556 7.56 -27.99 2.00
CA LEU A 556 7.82 -29.06 2.95
C LEU A 556 6.84 -30.22 2.77
N VAL A 557 5.54 -29.94 2.60
CA VAL A 557 4.53 -30.96 2.33
C VAL A 557 4.86 -31.68 1.03
N ALA A 558 5.13 -30.95 -0.06
CA ALA A 558 5.53 -31.54 -1.32
C ALA A 558 6.78 -32.43 -1.18
N TRP A 559 7.81 -31.97 -0.46
CA TRP A 559 9.01 -32.75 -0.20
C TRP A 559 8.74 -34.04 0.60
N LEU A 560 7.86 -33.97 1.60
CA LEU A 560 7.45 -35.12 2.42
C LEU A 560 6.62 -36.13 1.63
N THR A 561 5.67 -35.64 0.80
CA THR A 561 4.73 -36.47 0.03
C THR A 561 5.33 -36.98 -1.26
N ASN A 562 6.24 -36.25 -1.88
CA ASN A 562 7.01 -36.75 -3.01
C ASN A 562 7.91 -37.89 -2.49
N SER A 563 8.17 -38.91 -3.31
CA SER A 563 8.91 -40.13 -2.94
C SER A 563 10.36 -39.90 -2.46
N ARG A 564 10.77 -38.65 -2.23
CA ARG A 564 12.09 -38.25 -1.72
C ARG A 564 12.24 -38.46 -0.20
N ALA A 565 11.16 -38.38 0.59
CA ALA A 565 11.22 -38.58 2.05
C ALA A 565 10.36 -39.76 2.55
N PHE A 566 9.04 -39.70 2.39
CA PHE A 566 8.13 -40.76 2.87
C PHE A 566 7.19 -41.31 1.79
N GLY A 567 6.73 -40.46 0.86
CA GLY A 567 5.71 -40.83 -0.13
C GLY A 567 4.27 -40.64 0.37
N PRO A 568 3.28 -40.56 -0.54
CA PRO A 568 1.92 -40.14 -0.19
C PRO A 568 1.19 -41.17 0.70
N ILE A 569 1.49 -42.47 0.53
CA ILE A 569 0.87 -43.57 1.28
C ILE A 569 1.24 -43.52 2.76
N GLU A 570 2.52 -43.32 3.08
CA GLU A 570 2.99 -43.29 4.48
C GLU A 570 2.47 -42.04 5.20
N VAL A 571 2.44 -40.89 4.52
CA VAL A 571 1.88 -39.65 5.08
C VAL A 571 0.38 -39.83 5.39
N ASP A 572 -0.41 -40.37 4.46
CA ASP A 572 -1.84 -40.66 4.68
C ASP A 572 -2.04 -41.67 5.83
N ALA A 573 -1.23 -42.73 5.89
CA ALA A 573 -1.29 -43.71 6.99
C ALA A 573 -1.03 -43.07 8.36
N ARG A 574 -0.12 -42.10 8.46
CA ARG A 574 0.13 -41.34 9.70
C ARG A 574 -1.00 -40.40 10.05
N CYS A 575 -1.55 -39.69 9.06
CA CYS A 575 -2.71 -38.81 9.26
C CYS A 575 -3.92 -39.58 9.79
N ARG A 576 -4.18 -40.80 9.27
CA ARG A 576 -5.26 -41.68 9.76
C ARG A 576 -5.08 -42.16 11.20
N ARG A 577 -3.85 -42.15 11.73
CA ARG A 577 -3.52 -42.52 13.11
C ARG A 577 -3.61 -41.33 14.07
N MET A 578 -3.82 -40.11 13.57
CA MET A 578 -4.04 -38.96 14.45
C MET A 578 -5.33 -39.19 15.26
N PRO A 579 -5.31 -38.93 16.58
CA PRO A 579 -6.50 -39.06 17.39
C PRO A 579 -7.60 -38.13 16.86
N PRO A 580 -8.89 -38.49 17.00
CA PRO A 580 -9.99 -37.65 16.55
C PRO A 580 -9.89 -36.25 17.19
N ASN A 581 -9.85 -35.20 16.36
CA ASN A 581 -9.85 -33.83 16.87
C ASN A 581 -11.20 -33.53 17.55
N HIS A 582 -11.16 -33.02 18.78
CA HIS A 582 -12.33 -32.62 19.58
C HIS A 582 -12.93 -31.27 19.12
N THR A 583 -13.17 -31.09 17.83
CA THR A 583 -13.91 -29.94 17.29
C THR A 583 -15.12 -30.45 16.54
N THR A 584 -16.18 -30.70 17.30
CA THR A 584 -17.59 -30.75 16.85
C THR A 584 -18.20 -29.36 16.86
#